data_AF-A0A7X9MFW8-F1
#
_entry.id   AF-A0A7X9MFW8-F1
#
_cell.length_a   1.000
_cell.length_b   1.000
_cell.length_c   1.000
_cell.angle_alpha   90.00
_cell.angle_beta   90.00
_cell.angle_gamma   90.00
#
_symmetry.space_group_name_H-M   'P 1'
#
loop_
_entity.id
_entity.type
_entity.pdbx_description
1 polymer ?
#
loop_
_entity_poly.entity_id
_entity_poly.type
_entity_poly.pdbx_seq_one_letter_code
_entity_poly.pdbx_strand_id
1 'polypeptide(L)'
;MSTIKNRLKALRNEKGLTQDELVAELNSKLGDSKKAISKMTISNWENNKHSIKQDKAELLADFFGVSVSYLLGYDDPKAEYIVYEDQLAKLRKTKGITQEELASSLNFPLSLVKDWEAEKRGYTKEQLQILGDFFEISPSEVLGIHVTNFDPLDDKNNENELTSIYRNLTDYNKERLMIYAKDLKALEDFNKANNT
;
A
#
# COMPACT_ATOMS: atom_id res chain seq x y z
N MET A 1 -15.75 22.74 -6.05
CA MET A 1 -14.53 22.16 -6.65
C MET A 1 -13.69 21.60 -5.52
N SER A 2 -13.68 20.28 -5.34
CA SER A 2 -12.87 19.65 -4.29
C SER A 2 -11.41 19.64 -4.74
N THR A 3 -10.62 20.59 -4.24
CA THR A 3 -9.17 20.64 -4.46
C THR A 3 -8.56 19.39 -3.83
N ILE A 4 -8.12 18.43 -4.63
CA ILE A 4 -7.28 17.32 -4.15
C ILE A 4 -6.07 17.96 -3.45
N LYS A 5 -6.03 17.88 -2.12
CA LYS A 5 -5.02 18.52 -1.29
C LYS A 5 -3.71 17.75 -1.49
N ASN A 6 -2.80 18.31 -2.29
CA ASN A 6 -1.49 17.73 -2.52
C ASN A 6 -0.74 17.55 -1.17
N ARG A 7 -0.34 16.31 -0.86
CA ARG A 7 0.23 15.93 0.45
C ARG A 7 1.61 16.52 0.69
N LEU A 8 2.44 16.65 -0.35
CA LEU A 8 3.72 17.36 -0.26
C LEU A 8 3.52 18.80 0.22
N LYS A 9 2.55 19.52 -0.35
CA LYS A 9 2.25 20.89 0.07
C LYS A 9 1.74 20.96 1.51
N ALA A 10 0.91 19.99 1.91
CA ALA A 10 0.40 19.91 3.29
C ALA A 10 1.53 19.67 4.30
N LEU A 11 2.38 18.66 4.04
CA LEU A 11 3.53 18.31 4.88
C LEU A 11 4.55 19.44 4.98
N ARG A 12 4.83 20.14 3.87
CA ARG A 12 5.71 21.32 3.90
C ARG A 12 5.15 22.42 4.80
N ASN A 13 3.85 22.72 4.67
CA ASN A 13 3.21 23.75 5.49
C ASN A 13 3.12 23.34 6.97
N GLU A 14 2.91 22.06 7.28
CA GLU A 14 2.88 21.53 8.64
C GLU A 14 4.24 21.67 9.34
N LYS A 15 5.34 21.47 8.61
CA LYS A 15 6.69 21.78 9.10
C LYS A 15 7.04 23.28 9.12
N GLY A 16 6.13 24.16 8.67
CA GLY A 16 6.35 25.60 8.64
C GLY A 16 7.39 26.07 7.61
N LEU A 17 7.71 25.25 6.61
CA LEU A 17 8.78 25.53 5.65
C LEU A 17 8.26 26.30 4.42
N THR A 18 9.07 27.24 3.93
CA THR A 18 8.93 27.77 2.57
C THR A 18 9.42 26.75 1.54
N GLN A 19 9.05 26.94 0.27
CA GLN A 19 9.54 26.07 -0.81
C GLN A 19 11.07 26.15 -0.96
N ASP A 20 11.67 27.32 -0.69
CA ASP A 20 13.12 27.52 -0.78
C ASP A 20 13.86 26.81 0.36
N GLU A 21 13.32 26.86 1.59
CA GLU A 21 13.89 26.14 2.73
C GLU A 21 13.80 24.62 2.54
N LEU A 22 12.67 24.11 2.03
CA LEU A 22 12.55 22.70 1.69
C LEU A 22 13.60 22.29 0.64
N VAL A 23 13.84 23.13 -0.36
CA VAL A 23 14.88 22.88 -1.38
C VAL A 23 16.28 22.82 -0.74
N ALA A 24 16.60 23.75 0.15
CA ALA A 24 17.90 23.79 0.82
C ALA A 24 18.13 22.52 1.65
N GLU A 25 17.14 22.12 2.45
CA GLU A 25 17.18 20.89 3.25
C GLU A 25 17.37 19.64 2.39
N LEU A 26 16.57 19.49 1.33
CA LEU A 26 16.65 18.31 0.46
C LEU A 26 17.98 18.25 -0.30
N ASN A 27 18.47 19.40 -0.79
CA ASN A 27 19.75 19.45 -1.49
C ASN A 27 20.95 19.24 -0.56
N SER A 28 20.85 19.59 0.73
CA SER A 28 21.90 19.30 1.71
C SER A 28 22.10 17.80 1.96
N LYS A 29 21.05 16.99 1.72
CA LYS A 29 21.04 15.53 1.88
C LYS A 29 21.28 14.78 0.57
N LEU A 30 21.40 15.49 -0.56
CA LEU A 30 21.68 14.90 -1.86
C LEU A 30 23.19 14.72 -2.03
N GLY A 31 23.63 13.51 -2.38
CA GLY A 31 25.03 13.27 -2.75
C GLY A 31 25.41 13.95 -4.06
N ASP A 32 26.70 14.24 -4.25
CA ASP A 32 27.26 15.04 -5.36
C ASP A 32 26.87 14.55 -6.77
N SER A 33 26.48 13.28 -6.91
CA SER A 33 26.08 12.68 -8.18
C SER A 33 24.60 12.88 -8.55
N LYS A 34 23.76 13.41 -7.65
CA LYS A 34 22.32 13.56 -7.88
C LYS A 34 21.97 14.98 -8.32
N LYS A 35 21.06 15.09 -9.31
CA LYS A 35 20.55 16.38 -9.80
C LYS A 35 19.84 17.14 -8.66
N ALA A 36 20.29 18.38 -8.45
CA ALA A 36 19.70 19.32 -7.49
C ALA A 36 18.23 19.60 -7.79
N ILE A 37 17.45 19.78 -6.73
CA ILE A 37 16.03 20.12 -6.79
C ILE A 37 15.92 21.64 -6.81
N SER A 38 15.06 22.18 -7.68
CA SER A 38 14.79 23.62 -7.77
C SER A 38 13.46 23.98 -7.10
N LYS A 39 13.30 25.25 -6.69
CA LYS A 39 12.02 25.78 -6.20
C LYS A 39 10.87 25.54 -7.19
N MET A 40 11.15 25.74 -8.48
CA MET A 40 10.18 25.51 -9.56
C MET A 40 9.74 24.04 -9.59
N THR A 41 10.65 23.11 -9.34
CA THR A 41 10.35 21.67 -9.26
C THR A 41 9.39 21.37 -8.11
N ILE A 42 9.68 21.86 -6.90
CA ILE A 42 8.76 21.72 -5.75
C ILE A 42 7.40 22.32 -6.07
N SER A 43 7.36 23.54 -6.62
CA SER A 43 6.12 24.20 -6.99
C SER A 43 5.30 23.40 -8.01
N ASN A 44 5.96 22.84 -9.03
CA ASN A 44 5.29 22.00 -10.01
C ASN A 44 4.72 20.71 -9.39
N TRP A 45 5.43 20.09 -8.46
CA TRP A 45 4.94 18.92 -7.72
C TRP A 45 3.75 19.27 -6.83
N GLU A 46 3.82 20.36 -6.07
CA GLU A 46 2.75 20.81 -5.17
C GLU A 46 1.46 21.20 -5.89
N ASN A 47 1.57 21.60 -7.15
CA ASN A 47 0.44 21.96 -8.00
C ASN A 47 0.05 20.83 -8.97
N ASN A 48 0.56 19.60 -8.76
CA ASN A 48 0.30 18.42 -9.59
C ASN A 48 0.59 18.61 -11.09
N LYS A 49 1.47 19.55 -11.46
CA LYS A 49 1.86 19.80 -12.86
C LYS A 49 2.80 18.72 -13.39
N HIS A 50 3.58 18.10 -12.50
CA HIS A 50 4.48 17.00 -12.80
C HIS A 50 4.39 15.94 -11.71
N SER A 51 4.51 14.67 -12.11
CA SER A 51 4.67 13.57 -11.17
C SER A 51 6.04 13.60 -10.50
N ILE A 52 6.09 13.14 -9.25
CA ILE A 52 7.33 12.96 -8.50
C ILE A 52 7.90 11.60 -8.90
N LYS A 53 9.16 11.58 -9.35
CA LYS A 53 9.86 10.33 -9.65
C LYS A 53 10.22 9.59 -8.36
N GLN A 54 10.32 8.26 -8.43
CA GLN A 54 10.57 7.39 -7.27
C GLN A 54 11.75 7.86 -6.40
N ASP A 55 12.90 8.15 -7.00
CA ASP A 55 14.11 8.60 -6.29
C ASP A 55 13.91 9.89 -5.47
N LYS A 56 13.03 10.78 -5.94
CA LYS A 56 12.67 12.02 -5.25
C LYS A 56 11.53 11.81 -4.26
N ALA A 57 10.62 10.88 -4.55
CA ALA A 57 9.53 10.52 -3.65
C ALA A 57 10.06 9.86 -2.37
N GLU A 58 11.02 8.93 -2.50
CA GLU A 58 11.73 8.32 -1.37
C GLU A 58 12.43 9.38 -0.51
N LEU A 59 13.21 10.27 -1.13
CA LEU A 59 13.91 11.34 -0.40
C LEU A 59 12.94 12.27 0.37
N LEU A 60 11.82 12.63 -0.25
CA LEU A 60 10.79 13.46 0.38
C LEU A 60 10.09 12.71 1.52
N ALA A 61 9.76 11.44 1.31
CA ALA A 61 9.12 10.58 2.30
C ALA A 61 10.00 10.45 3.55
N ASP A 62 11.30 10.19 3.36
CA ASP A 62 12.30 10.14 4.44
C ASP A 62 12.42 11.48 5.17
N PHE A 63 12.43 12.60 4.44
CA PHE A 63 12.50 13.94 5.04
C PHE A 63 11.28 14.27 5.92
N PHE A 64 10.09 13.84 5.49
CA PHE A 64 8.84 14.08 6.22
C PHE A 64 8.52 12.98 7.24
N GLY A 65 9.22 11.85 7.22
CA GLY A 65 8.98 10.73 8.13
C GLY A 65 7.66 10.00 7.82
N VAL A 66 7.32 9.87 6.54
CA VAL A 66 6.06 9.26 6.08
C VAL A 66 6.33 8.19 5.02
N SER A 67 5.34 7.36 4.68
CA SER A 67 5.48 6.43 3.55
C SER A 67 5.48 7.16 2.21
N VAL A 68 6.15 6.59 1.21
CA VAL A 68 6.13 7.09 -0.17
C VAL A 68 4.69 7.12 -0.70
N SER A 69 3.91 6.08 -0.41
CA SER A 69 2.50 5.97 -0.76
C SER A 69 1.66 7.12 -0.18
N TYR A 70 1.86 7.46 1.10
CA TYR A 70 1.20 8.60 1.72
C TYR A 70 1.61 9.94 1.10
N LEU A 71 2.91 10.16 0.86
CA LEU A 71 3.42 11.37 0.21
C LEU A 71 2.80 11.59 -1.17
N LEU A 72 2.68 10.51 -1.96
CA LEU A 72 2.12 10.54 -3.31
C LEU A 72 0.59 10.57 -3.31
N GLY A 73 -0.05 10.44 -2.14
CA GLY A 73 -1.51 10.45 -1.99
C GLY A 73 -2.17 9.14 -2.38
N TYR A 74 -1.42 8.03 -2.41
CA TYR A 74 -1.95 6.68 -2.57
C TYR A 74 -2.53 6.11 -1.28
N ASP A 75 -2.17 6.65 -0.11
CA ASP A 75 -2.74 6.29 1.21
C ASP A 75 -3.39 7.50 1.90
N ASP A 76 -4.42 7.26 2.73
CA ASP A 76 -5.04 8.29 3.60
C ASP A 76 -4.55 8.14 5.06
N PRO A 77 -4.10 9.20 5.77
CA PRO A 77 -3.57 9.10 7.11
C PRO A 77 -4.72 9.27 8.11
N LYS A 78 -5.58 8.26 8.17
CA LYS A 78 -6.42 8.01 9.34
C LYS A 78 -6.53 6.51 9.60
N ALA A 79 -5.43 5.78 9.44
CA ALA A 79 -5.26 4.60 10.27
C ALA A 79 -4.99 5.10 11.69
N GLU A 80 -6.05 5.54 12.39
CA GLU A 80 -6.12 5.39 13.84
C GLU A 80 -5.58 3.99 14.14
N TYR A 81 -4.66 3.87 15.10
CA TYR A 81 -4.06 2.60 15.52
C TYR A 81 -5.05 1.46 15.28
N ILE A 82 -4.83 0.69 14.21
CA ILE A 82 -5.69 -0.42 13.88
C ILE A 82 -5.41 -1.41 15.00
N VAL A 83 -6.30 -1.44 15.99
CA VAL A 83 -6.41 -2.59 16.86
C VAL A 83 -6.74 -3.70 15.89
N TYR A 84 -5.77 -4.60 15.65
CA TYR A 84 -5.95 -5.83 14.88
C TYR A 84 -6.93 -6.71 15.64
N GLU A 85 -8.19 -6.30 15.66
CA GLU A 85 -9.27 -7.08 16.24
C GLU A 85 -9.78 -7.95 15.12
N ASP A 86 -9.60 -9.25 15.27
CA ASP A 86 -10.17 -10.24 14.39
C ASP A 86 -11.68 -9.99 14.20
N GLN A 87 -12.12 -9.80 12.95
CA GLN A 87 -13.52 -9.50 12.67
C GLN A 87 -14.32 -10.76 12.32
N LEU A 88 -13.72 -11.95 12.28
CA LEU A 88 -14.37 -13.16 11.78
C LEU A 88 -15.68 -13.45 12.52
N ALA A 89 -15.64 -13.38 13.86
CA ALA A 89 -16.82 -13.62 14.67
C ALA A 89 -17.92 -12.58 14.43
N LYS A 90 -17.56 -11.31 14.19
CA LYS A 90 -18.50 -10.22 13.91
C LYS A 90 -19.11 -10.37 12.51
N LEU A 91 -18.29 -10.63 11.50
CA LEU A 91 -18.70 -10.88 10.12
C LEU A 91 -19.66 -12.07 10.04
N ARG A 92 -19.29 -13.18 10.68
CA ARG A 92 -20.10 -14.39 10.75
C ARG A 92 -21.48 -14.14 11.37
N LYS A 93 -21.52 -13.46 12.52
CA LYS A 93 -22.77 -13.11 13.21
C LYS A 93 -23.63 -12.14 12.39
N THR A 94 -23.00 -11.18 11.70
CA THR A 94 -23.70 -10.24 10.81
C THR A 94 -24.33 -10.96 9.62
N LYS A 95 -23.64 -11.96 9.07
CA LYS A 95 -24.17 -12.85 8.03
C LYS A 95 -25.19 -13.88 8.54
N GLY A 96 -25.37 -13.99 9.86
CA GLY A 96 -26.37 -14.84 10.50
C GLY A 96 -26.05 -16.33 10.51
N ILE A 97 -24.77 -16.71 10.36
CA ILE A 97 -24.34 -18.12 10.30
C ILE A 97 -23.60 -18.56 11.57
N THR A 98 -23.55 -19.85 11.82
CA THR A 98 -22.82 -20.52 12.92
C THR A 98 -21.36 -20.84 12.54
N GLN A 99 -20.53 -21.20 13.52
CA GLN A 99 -19.15 -21.62 13.25
C GLN A 99 -19.12 -22.88 12.38
N GLU A 100 -20.06 -23.80 12.62
CA GLU A 100 -20.26 -25.03 11.88
C GLU A 100 -20.66 -24.77 10.42
N GLU A 101 -21.57 -23.83 10.18
CA GLU A 101 -21.99 -23.46 8.82
C GLU A 101 -20.87 -22.75 8.05
N LEU A 102 -20.11 -21.86 8.70
CA LEU A 102 -18.94 -21.23 8.09
C LEU A 102 -17.88 -22.26 7.71
N ALA A 103 -17.52 -23.13 8.67
CA ALA A 103 -16.56 -24.21 8.45
C ALA A 103 -16.99 -25.11 7.28
N SER A 104 -18.26 -25.50 7.24
CA SER A 104 -18.81 -26.36 6.18
C SER A 104 -18.83 -25.66 4.82
N SER A 105 -19.20 -24.38 4.78
CA SER A 105 -19.28 -23.59 3.55
C SER A 105 -17.92 -23.41 2.87
N LEU A 106 -16.86 -23.30 3.67
CA LEU A 106 -15.49 -23.07 3.21
C LEU A 106 -14.64 -24.34 3.18
N ASN A 107 -15.23 -25.49 3.53
CA ASN A 107 -14.52 -26.76 3.67
C ASN A 107 -13.32 -26.68 4.64
N PHE A 108 -13.48 -25.92 5.73
CA PHE A 108 -12.50 -25.84 6.81
C PHE A 108 -12.89 -26.74 7.99
N PRO A 109 -11.91 -27.23 8.77
CA PRO A 109 -12.21 -27.88 10.05
C PRO A 109 -12.88 -26.90 11.01
N LEU A 110 -13.94 -27.34 11.70
CA LEU A 110 -14.60 -26.53 12.74
C LEU A 110 -13.62 -26.06 13.83
N SER A 111 -12.65 -26.90 14.19
CA SER A 111 -11.61 -26.53 15.17
C SER A 111 -10.79 -25.33 14.73
N LEU A 112 -10.54 -25.17 13.43
CA LEU A 112 -9.78 -24.06 12.89
C LEU A 112 -10.54 -22.74 13.05
N VAL A 113 -11.84 -22.72 12.74
CA VAL A 113 -12.71 -21.55 12.95
C VAL A 113 -12.78 -21.18 14.44
N LYS A 114 -12.86 -22.19 15.32
CA LYS A 114 -12.85 -21.97 16.78
C LYS A 114 -11.54 -21.38 17.27
N ASP A 115 -10.41 -21.85 16.76
CA ASP A 115 -9.09 -21.34 17.14
C ASP A 115 -8.88 -19.90 16.65
N TRP A 116 -9.39 -19.56 15.46
CA TRP A 116 -9.39 -18.19 14.93
C TRP A 116 -10.22 -17.24 15.79
N GLU A 117 -11.50 -17.55 16.04
CA GLU A 117 -12.38 -16.69 16.87
C GLU A 117 -11.93 -16.61 18.34
N ALA A 118 -11.02 -17.48 18.78
CA ALA A 118 -10.40 -17.47 20.11
C ALA A 118 -8.96 -16.92 20.12
N GLU A 119 -8.48 -16.37 18.99
CA GLU A 119 -7.13 -15.80 18.83
C GLU A 119 -5.98 -16.77 19.17
N LYS A 120 -6.23 -18.08 19.09
CA LYS A 120 -5.23 -19.12 19.39
C LYS A 120 -4.30 -19.41 18.22
N ARG A 121 -4.68 -18.97 17.02
CA ARG A 121 -3.99 -19.27 15.77
C ARG A 121 -4.17 -18.13 14.78
N GLY A 122 -3.11 -17.80 14.03
CA GLY A 122 -3.18 -16.87 12.91
C GLY A 122 -3.69 -17.51 11.61
N TYR A 123 -3.88 -16.67 10.61
CA TYR A 123 -4.30 -17.07 9.26
C TYR A 123 -3.11 -17.20 8.32
N THR A 124 -3.25 -18.03 7.29
CA THR A 124 -2.43 -17.91 6.08
C THR A 124 -3.05 -16.88 5.13
N LYS A 125 -2.27 -16.41 4.16
CA LYS A 125 -2.74 -15.48 3.13
C LYS A 125 -3.93 -16.05 2.34
N GLU A 126 -3.85 -17.32 1.97
CA GLU A 126 -4.89 -18.02 1.20
C GLU A 126 -6.19 -18.13 2.01
N GLN A 127 -6.08 -18.35 3.32
CA GLN A 127 -7.25 -18.39 4.21
C GLN A 127 -7.93 -17.04 4.30
N LEU A 128 -7.16 -15.94 4.39
CA LEU A 128 -7.70 -14.59 4.37
C LEU A 128 -8.37 -14.26 3.04
N GLN A 129 -7.80 -14.70 1.91
CA GLN A 129 -8.43 -14.53 0.60
C GLN A 129 -9.77 -15.27 0.51
N ILE A 130 -9.82 -16.53 0.95
CA ILE A 130 -11.06 -17.33 0.96
C ILE A 130 -12.13 -16.68 1.83
N LEU A 131 -11.74 -16.16 3.00
CA LEU A 131 -12.65 -15.46 3.90
C LEU A 131 -13.13 -14.13 3.31
N GLY A 132 -12.22 -13.33 2.74
CA GLY A 132 -12.56 -12.09 2.04
C GLY A 132 -13.56 -12.33 0.92
N ASP A 133 -13.30 -13.31 0.05
CA ASP A 133 -14.20 -13.71 -1.04
C ASP A 133 -15.58 -14.15 -0.50
N PHE A 134 -15.63 -14.90 0.61
CA PHE A 134 -16.89 -15.36 1.20
C PHE A 134 -17.71 -14.25 1.84
N PHE A 135 -17.06 -13.27 2.45
CA PHE A 135 -17.72 -12.13 3.10
C PHE A 135 -17.88 -10.92 2.18
N GLU A 136 -17.38 -11.00 0.94
CA GLU A 136 -17.38 -9.91 -0.05
C GLU A 136 -16.66 -8.65 0.47
N ILE A 137 -15.54 -8.86 1.16
CA ILE A 137 -14.65 -7.82 1.72
C ILE A 137 -13.20 -8.10 1.34
N SER A 138 -12.31 -7.15 1.61
CA SER A 138 -10.88 -7.37 1.38
C SER A 138 -10.30 -8.36 2.41
N PRO A 139 -9.25 -9.14 2.06
CA PRO A 139 -8.60 -10.04 3.01
C PRO A 139 -8.04 -9.33 4.26
N SER A 140 -7.55 -8.09 4.12
CA SER A 140 -7.12 -7.26 5.24
C SER A 140 -8.28 -6.84 6.17
N GLU A 141 -9.49 -6.62 5.64
CA GLU A 141 -10.66 -6.27 6.44
C GLU A 141 -11.12 -7.39 7.36
N VAL A 142 -10.82 -8.66 7.04
CA VAL A 142 -11.02 -9.80 7.96
C VAL A 142 -10.24 -9.60 9.27
N LEU A 143 -9.07 -8.97 9.19
CA LEU A 143 -8.22 -8.62 10.34
C LEU A 143 -8.58 -7.27 10.97
N GLY A 144 -9.68 -6.63 10.53
CA GLY A 144 -10.07 -5.30 10.96
C GLY A 144 -9.23 -4.17 10.36
N ILE A 145 -8.43 -4.46 9.32
CA ILE A 145 -7.59 -3.47 8.66
C ILE A 145 -8.40 -2.85 7.52
N HIS A 146 -8.76 -1.57 7.66
CA HIS A 146 -9.36 -0.83 6.56
C HIS A 146 -8.29 -0.41 5.54
N VAL A 147 -8.44 -0.91 4.32
CA VAL A 147 -7.61 -0.59 3.16
C VAL A 147 -8.43 0.22 2.16
N THR A 148 -7.94 1.41 1.81
CA THR A 148 -8.71 2.34 0.94
C THR A 148 -8.36 2.22 -0.53
N ASN A 149 -7.15 1.81 -0.87
CA ASN A 149 -6.64 1.86 -2.26
C ASN A 149 -5.83 0.63 -2.69
N PHE A 150 -5.19 -0.07 -1.76
CA PHE A 150 -4.35 -1.22 -2.06
C PHE A 150 -4.38 -2.19 -0.89
N ASP A 151 -4.72 -3.45 -1.15
CA ASP A 151 -4.66 -4.52 -0.18
C ASP A 151 -3.54 -5.51 -0.57
N PRO A 152 -2.40 -5.55 0.14
CA PRO A 152 -1.30 -6.46 -0.20
C PRO A 152 -1.66 -7.95 -0.07
N LEU A 153 -2.78 -8.26 0.57
CA LEU A 153 -3.25 -9.63 0.74
C LEU A 153 -4.25 -10.06 -0.35
N ASP A 154 -4.76 -9.13 -1.16
CA ASP A 154 -5.72 -9.40 -2.26
C ASP A 154 -5.03 -9.58 -3.60
N ASP A 155 -4.38 -10.73 -3.80
CA ASP A 155 -3.64 -11.00 -5.04
C ASP A 155 -4.54 -10.93 -6.28
N LYS A 156 -5.79 -11.36 -6.15
CA LYS A 156 -6.75 -11.39 -7.26
C LYS A 156 -7.09 -9.98 -7.72
N ASN A 157 -7.43 -9.07 -6.81
CA ASN A 157 -7.71 -7.69 -7.20
C ASN A 157 -6.43 -6.99 -7.69
N ASN A 158 -5.30 -7.20 -7.03
CA ASN A 158 -4.02 -6.59 -7.41
C ASN A 158 -3.57 -7.02 -8.82
N GLU A 159 -3.72 -8.30 -9.19
CA GLU A 159 -3.39 -8.79 -10.53
C GLU A 159 -4.28 -8.15 -11.60
N ASN A 160 -5.59 -8.03 -11.32
CA ASN A 160 -6.54 -7.39 -12.21
C ASN A 160 -6.23 -5.90 -12.39
N GLU A 161 -5.94 -5.20 -11.29
CA GLU A 161 -5.56 -3.79 -11.31
C GLU A 161 -4.25 -3.59 -12.08
N LEU A 162 -3.22 -4.38 -11.81
CA LEU A 162 -1.94 -4.33 -12.53
C LEU A 162 -2.14 -4.55 -14.04
N THR A 163 -2.99 -5.51 -14.42
CA THR A 163 -3.31 -5.78 -15.82
C THR A 163 -4.01 -4.60 -16.48
N SER A 164 -4.97 -3.98 -15.77
CA SER A 164 -5.68 -2.77 -16.24
C SER A 164 -4.71 -1.59 -16.40
N ILE A 165 -3.84 -1.36 -15.42
CA ILE A 165 -2.80 -0.33 -15.45
C ILE A 165 -1.92 -0.57 -16.68
N TYR A 166 -1.36 -1.77 -16.84
CA TYR A 166 -0.47 -2.11 -17.94
C TYR A 166 -1.11 -1.84 -19.31
N ARG A 167 -2.38 -2.21 -19.50
CA ARG A 167 -3.10 -1.99 -20.77
C ARG A 167 -3.25 -0.51 -21.12
N ASN A 168 -3.37 0.36 -20.11
CA ASN A 168 -3.60 1.79 -20.27
C ASN A 168 -2.31 2.63 -20.25
N LEU A 169 -1.15 2.03 -20.03
CA LEU A 169 0.14 2.73 -20.10
C LEU A 169 0.57 3.00 -21.56
N THR A 170 1.30 4.09 -21.76
CA THR A 170 2.10 4.34 -22.98
C THR A 170 3.16 3.27 -23.14
N ASP A 171 3.58 2.96 -24.36
CA ASP A 171 4.60 1.92 -24.63
C ASP A 171 5.91 2.14 -23.84
N TYR A 172 6.38 3.40 -23.75
CA TYR A 172 7.53 3.76 -22.93
C TYR A 172 7.38 3.34 -21.45
N ASN A 173 6.19 3.55 -20.87
CA ASN A 173 5.94 3.18 -19.47
C ASN A 173 5.66 1.68 -19.30
N LYS A 174 5.09 1.00 -20.30
CA LYS A 174 4.97 -0.47 -20.30
C LYS A 174 6.35 -1.12 -20.25
N GLU A 175 7.27 -0.66 -21.09
CA GLU A 175 8.64 -1.16 -21.11
C GLU A 175 9.31 -0.99 -19.74
N ARG A 176 9.19 0.19 -19.12
CA ARG A 176 9.75 0.44 -17.79
C ARG A 176 9.13 -0.43 -16.70
N LEU A 177 7.81 -0.64 -16.72
CA LEU A 177 7.14 -1.54 -15.78
C LEU A 177 7.63 -2.98 -15.94
N MET A 178 7.81 -3.45 -17.17
CA MET A 178 8.34 -4.78 -17.44
C MET A 178 9.81 -4.95 -17.01
N ILE A 179 10.64 -3.92 -17.20
CA ILE A 179 12.03 -3.93 -16.70
C ILE A 179 12.02 -4.06 -15.17
N TYR A 180 11.25 -3.22 -14.49
CA TYR A 180 11.16 -3.25 -13.03
C TYR A 180 10.69 -4.60 -12.50
N ALA A 181 9.65 -5.19 -13.10
CA ALA A 181 9.15 -6.52 -12.73
C ALA A 181 10.23 -7.62 -12.91
N LYS A 182 11.02 -7.55 -14.00
CA LYS A 182 12.11 -8.49 -14.24
C LYS A 182 13.25 -8.33 -13.23
N ASP A 183 13.61 -7.10 -12.89
CA ASP A 183 14.64 -6.81 -11.90
C ASP A 183 14.27 -7.36 -10.52
N LEU A 184 12.99 -7.19 -10.10
CA LEU A 184 12.47 -7.79 -8.88
C LEU A 184 12.58 -9.33 -8.89
N LYS A 185 12.20 -9.97 -10.00
CA LYS A 185 12.29 -11.43 -10.14
C LYS A 185 13.74 -11.93 -10.05
N ALA A 186 14.66 -11.22 -10.71
CA ALA A 186 16.08 -11.55 -10.68
C ALA A 186 16.67 -11.43 -9.27
N LEU A 187 16.29 -10.39 -8.52
CA LEU A 187 16.71 -10.20 -7.13
C LEU A 187 16.20 -11.32 -6.22
N GLU A 188 14.96 -11.76 -6.41
CA GLU A 188 14.38 -12.88 -5.67
C GLU A 188 15.18 -14.18 -5.91
N ASP A 189 15.49 -14.48 -7.18
CA ASP A 189 16.25 -15.68 -7.55
C ASP A 189 17.68 -15.64 -6.99
N PHE A 190 18.32 -14.47 -7.05
CA PHE A 190 19.64 -14.26 -6.43
C PHE A 190 19.61 -14.50 -4.91
N ASN A 191 18.60 -13.99 -4.22
CA ASN A 191 18.47 -14.18 -2.77
C ASN A 191 18.21 -15.64 -2.41
N LYS A 192 17.42 -16.36 -3.22
CA LYS A 192 17.18 -17.80 -3.02
C LYS A 192 18.46 -18.61 -3.18
N ALA A 193 19.28 -18.31 -4.19
CA ALA A 193 20.53 -19.02 -4.45
C ALA A 193 21.61 -18.81 -3.37
N ASN A 194 21.59 -17.67 -2.67
CA ASN A 194 22.61 -17.33 -1.67
C ASN A 194 22.18 -17.60 -0.21
N ASN A 195 20.91 -17.94 0.02
CA ASN A 195 20.37 -18.26 1.35
C ASN A 195 20.14 -19.78 1.57
N THR A 196 20.61 -20.62 0.64
CA THR A 196 20.74 -22.09 0.77
C THR A 196 22.20 -22.48 0.94
#